data_AF-B7ZJB7-F1
#
_entry.id   AF-B7ZJB7-F1
#
_cell.length_a   1.000
_cell.length_b   1.000
_cell.length_c   1.000
_cell.angle_alpha   90.00
_cell.angle_beta   90.00
_cell.angle_gamma   90.00
#
_symmetry.space_group_name_H-M   'P 1'
#
loop_
_entity.id
_entity.type
_entity.pdbx_description
1 polymer ?
#
loop_
_entity_poly.entity_id
_entity_poly.type
_entity_poly.pdbx_seq_one_letter_code
_entity_poly.pdbx_strand_id
1 'polypeptide(L)'
;QYCINALTYFFITWFPVYLVQARGMSILKAGFVASIPAVCGFLGGILGGLVSDALLRRGASLSVARKVPIVLGMLLSMSMVICNYVDAQGIVVALMALSFFGKGLGALGWAVNSDTAPKQIAGLSGALMNTFGNLSSITTPIAIGYIVNTTGSFNGALVYVGVHALVACLCYLVMVGEIKRVELKPL
;
A
#
# COMPACT_ATOMS: atom_id res chain seq x y z
N GLN A 1 7.09 -2.16 -4.50
CA GLN A 1 5.88 -2.02 -5.34
C GLN A 1 4.87 -3.14 -5.14
N TYR A 2 5.25 -4.42 -5.25
CA TYR A 2 4.36 -5.59 -5.11
C TYR A 2 3.38 -5.47 -3.93
N CYS A 3 3.89 -5.38 -2.70
CA CYS A 3 3.05 -5.31 -1.49
C CYS A 3 2.09 -4.12 -1.49
N ILE A 4 2.54 -2.94 -1.94
CA ILE A 4 1.70 -1.72 -2.03
C ILE A 4 0.55 -1.92 -3.05
N ASN A 5 0.83 -2.63 -4.14
CA ASN A 5 -0.19 -2.99 -5.11
C ASN A 5 -1.17 -4.03 -4.55
N ALA A 6 -0.71 -4.99 -3.73
CA ALA A 6 -1.59 -5.95 -3.07
C ALA A 6 -2.69 -5.23 -2.27
N LEU A 7 -2.30 -4.24 -1.46
CA LEU A 7 -3.25 -3.38 -0.74
C LEU A 7 -4.21 -2.70 -1.72
N THR A 8 -3.69 -2.06 -2.78
CA THR A 8 -4.52 -1.36 -3.77
C THR A 8 -5.60 -2.27 -4.37
N TYR A 9 -5.21 -3.47 -4.79
CA TYR A 9 -6.13 -4.40 -5.43
C TYR A 9 -7.15 -5.00 -4.47
N PHE A 10 -6.80 -5.22 -3.20
CA PHE A 10 -7.78 -5.59 -2.18
C PHE A 10 -8.91 -4.55 -2.07
N PHE A 11 -8.56 -3.26 -1.99
CA PHE A 11 -9.54 -2.18 -1.87
C PHE A 11 -10.40 -1.98 -3.13
N ILE A 12 -9.88 -2.30 -4.30
CA ILE A 12 -10.64 -2.21 -5.56
C ILE A 12 -11.57 -3.41 -5.74
N THR A 13 -11.11 -4.62 -5.41
CA THR A 13 -11.80 -5.87 -5.79
C THR A 13 -12.67 -6.42 -4.66
N TRP A 14 -12.10 -6.59 -3.47
CA TRP A 14 -12.73 -7.33 -2.37
C TRP A 14 -13.34 -6.43 -1.31
N PHE A 15 -12.95 -5.17 -1.21
CA PHE A 15 -13.45 -4.29 -0.16
C PHE A 15 -14.95 -3.96 -0.28
N PRO A 16 -15.52 -3.63 -1.45
CA PRO A 16 -16.97 -3.50 -1.58
C PRO A 16 -17.70 -4.79 -1.24
N VAL A 17 -17.15 -5.93 -1.67
CA VAL A 17 -17.70 -7.26 -1.38
C VAL A 17 -17.68 -7.56 0.12
N TYR A 18 -16.60 -7.19 0.81
CA TYR A 18 -16.49 -7.28 2.26
C TYR A 18 -17.57 -6.47 2.99
N LEU A 19 -17.82 -5.22 2.56
CA LEU A 19 -18.86 -4.39 3.16
C LEU A 19 -20.27 -4.97 2.96
N VAL A 20 -20.53 -5.58 1.80
CA VAL A 20 -21.83 -6.19 1.49
C VAL A 20 -21.99 -7.53 2.21
N GLN A 21 -21.06 -8.47 2.02
CA GLN A 21 -21.20 -9.85 2.48
C GLN A 21 -20.88 -10.01 3.98
N ALA A 22 -19.80 -9.39 4.47
CA ALA A 22 -19.39 -9.56 5.87
C ALA A 22 -20.09 -8.58 6.81
N ARG A 23 -20.44 -7.38 6.32
CA ARG A 23 -21.00 -6.31 7.16
C ARG A 23 -22.48 -6.00 6.85
N GLY A 24 -23.09 -6.71 5.91
CA GLY A 24 -24.53 -6.61 5.60
C GLY A 24 -24.96 -5.27 5.03
N MET A 25 -24.05 -4.47 4.45
CA MET A 25 -24.44 -3.20 3.81
C MET A 25 -25.13 -3.45 2.47
N SER A 26 -26.08 -2.59 2.11
CA SER A 26 -26.60 -2.59 0.75
C SER A 26 -25.48 -2.23 -0.24
N ILE A 27 -25.55 -2.78 -1.45
CA ILE A 27 -24.56 -2.52 -2.52
C ILE A 27 -24.38 -1.02 -2.77
N LEU A 28 -25.47 -0.27 -2.76
CA LEU A 28 -25.44 1.18 -2.97
C LEU A 28 -24.71 1.90 -1.83
N LYS A 29 -25.01 1.55 -0.57
CA LYS A 29 -24.31 2.12 0.59
C LYS A 29 -22.84 1.71 0.61
N ALA A 30 -22.53 0.46 0.28
CA ALA A 30 -21.16 -0.05 0.21
C ALA A 30 -20.33 0.68 -0.85
N GLY A 31 -20.91 1.02 -2.01
CA GLY A 31 -20.24 1.83 -3.03
C GLY A 31 -19.88 3.23 -2.55
N PHE A 32 -20.83 3.95 -1.93
CA PHE A 32 -20.55 5.27 -1.35
C PHE A 32 -19.51 5.18 -0.22
N VAL A 33 -19.63 4.19 0.66
CA VAL A 33 -18.66 3.99 1.75
C VAL A 33 -17.28 3.63 1.22
N ALA A 34 -17.19 2.87 0.12
CA ALA A 34 -15.93 2.52 -0.51
C ALA A 34 -15.18 3.72 -1.11
N SER A 35 -15.92 4.78 -1.48
CA SER A 35 -15.30 6.02 -1.95
C SER A 35 -14.54 6.76 -0.85
N ILE A 36 -14.93 6.62 0.42
CA ILE A 36 -14.31 7.34 1.55
C ILE A 36 -12.82 6.93 1.69
N PRO A 37 -12.46 5.64 1.81
CA PRO A 37 -11.06 5.25 1.80
C PRO A 37 -10.32 5.70 0.55
N ALA A 38 -10.94 5.63 -0.63
CA ALA A 38 -10.29 6.05 -1.88
C ALA A 38 -9.86 7.52 -1.84
N VAL A 39 -10.74 8.42 -1.36
CA VAL A 39 -10.41 9.84 -1.15
C VAL A 39 -9.31 10.01 -0.10
N CYS A 40 -9.38 9.28 1.01
CA CYS A 40 -8.33 9.31 2.03
C CYS A 40 -6.98 8.83 1.48
N GLY A 41 -6.95 7.80 0.64
CA GLY A 41 -5.73 7.33 -0.02
C GLY A 41 -5.14 8.37 -0.98
N PHE A 42 -5.98 9.10 -1.71
CA PHE A 42 -5.55 10.21 -2.55
C PHE A 42 -4.90 11.33 -1.73
N LEU A 43 -5.55 11.76 -0.66
CA LEU A 43 -5.00 12.77 0.26
C LEU A 43 -3.70 12.28 0.92
N GLY A 44 -3.64 11.00 1.30
CA GLY A 44 -2.44 10.36 1.83
C GLY A 44 -1.28 10.41 0.83
N GLY A 45 -1.54 10.19 -0.46
CA GLY A 45 -0.53 10.31 -1.52
C GLY A 45 0.07 11.71 -1.64
N ILE A 46 -0.79 12.74 -1.63
CA ILE A 46 -0.35 14.14 -1.66
C ILE A 46 0.50 14.45 -0.42
N LEU A 47 0.02 14.07 0.77
CA LEU A 47 0.74 14.30 2.01
C LEU A 47 2.05 13.51 2.08
N GLY A 48 2.11 12.29 1.55
CA GLY A 48 3.34 11.51 1.46
C GLY A 48 4.41 12.22 0.64
N GLY A 49 4.02 12.80 -0.50
CA GLY A 49 4.90 13.65 -1.32
C GLY A 49 5.36 14.90 -0.57
N LEU A 50 4.42 15.66 0.01
CA LEU A 50 4.73 16.88 0.75
C LEU A 50 5.63 16.63 1.96
N VAL A 51 5.38 15.58 2.74
CA VAL A 51 6.22 15.20 3.90
C VAL A 51 7.61 14.81 3.43
N SER A 52 7.71 14.04 2.34
CA SER A 52 8.99 13.63 1.77
C SER A 52 9.81 14.84 1.29
N ASP A 53 9.19 15.75 0.55
CA ASP A 53 9.84 16.95 0.06
C ASP A 53 10.18 17.94 1.19
N ALA A 54 9.35 18.02 2.23
CA ALA A 54 9.64 18.81 3.43
C ALA A 54 10.84 18.27 4.20
N LEU A 55 10.99 16.94 4.31
CA LEU A 55 12.16 16.31 4.91
C LEU A 55 13.43 16.62 4.11
N LEU A 56 13.38 16.57 2.78
CA LEU A 56 14.50 16.97 1.92
C LEU A 56 14.89 18.43 2.14
N ARG A 57 13.91 19.35 2.20
CA ARG A 57 14.15 20.78 2.45
C ARG A 57 14.76 21.07 3.82
N ARG A 58 14.53 20.20 4.81
CA ARG A 58 15.10 20.29 6.16
C ARG A 58 16.51 19.69 6.26
N GLY A 59 17.09 19.25 5.16
CA GLY A 59 18.45 18.69 5.12
C GLY A 59 18.53 17.21 5.50
N ALA A 60 17.41 16.49 5.56
CA ALA A 60 17.44 15.04 5.76
C ALA A 60 18.02 14.35 4.51
N SER A 61 18.71 13.22 4.72
CA SER A 61 19.20 12.42 3.59
C SER A 61 18.04 11.90 2.74
N LEU A 62 18.28 11.73 1.44
CA LEU A 62 17.28 11.23 0.51
C LEU A 62 16.70 9.87 0.93
N SER A 63 17.54 9.04 1.57
CA SER A 63 17.12 7.78 2.18
C SER A 63 16.08 7.97 3.28
N VAL A 64 16.31 8.90 4.22
CA VAL A 64 15.39 9.17 5.32
C VAL A 64 14.10 9.81 4.81
N ALA A 65 14.23 10.80 3.92
CA ALA A 65 13.09 11.52 3.38
C ALA A 65 12.11 10.62 2.61
N ARG A 66 12.59 9.55 1.97
CA ARG A 66 11.74 8.60 1.24
C ARG A 66 11.32 7.41 2.10
N LYS A 67 12.18 6.87 2.98
CA LYS A 67 11.84 5.70 3.81
C LYS A 67 10.86 6.03 4.93
N VAL A 68 10.99 7.18 5.60
CA VAL A 68 10.14 7.53 6.75
C VAL A 68 8.66 7.55 6.37
N PRO A 69 8.22 8.23 5.28
CA PRO A 69 6.83 8.18 4.85
C PRO A 69 6.38 6.77 4.46
N ILE A 70 7.24 5.98 3.80
CA ILE A 70 6.90 4.61 3.41
C ILE A 70 6.64 3.73 4.64
N VAL A 71 7.54 3.75 5.62
CA VAL A 71 7.44 2.96 6.84
C VAL A 71 6.21 3.37 7.66
N LEU A 72 6.03 4.67 7.89
CA LEU A 72 4.86 5.19 8.62
C LEU A 72 3.55 4.84 7.89
N GLY A 73 3.54 4.96 6.56
CA GLY A 73 2.40 4.61 5.74
C GLY A 73 2.02 3.13 5.82
N MET A 74 3.01 2.24 5.72
CA MET A 74 2.77 0.79 5.84
C MET A 74 2.33 0.38 7.25
N LEU A 75 2.90 0.99 8.30
CA LEU A 75 2.46 0.76 9.69
C LEU A 75 1.01 1.22 9.89
N LEU A 76 0.63 2.37 9.35
CA LEU A 76 -0.76 2.84 9.36
C LEU A 76 -1.67 1.88 8.59
N SER A 77 -1.23 1.32 7.46
CA SER A 77 -2.00 0.30 6.73
C SER A 77 -2.26 -0.98 7.53
N MET A 78 -1.42 -1.32 8.52
CA MET A 78 -1.69 -2.47 9.38
C MET A 78 -2.92 -2.30 10.28
N SER A 79 -3.44 -1.06 10.44
CA SER A 79 -4.65 -0.81 11.23
C SER A 79 -5.88 -1.56 10.71
N MET A 80 -5.89 -1.98 9.43
CA MET A 80 -6.99 -2.76 8.87
C MET A 80 -7.21 -4.11 9.56
N VAL A 81 -6.18 -4.68 10.20
CA VAL A 81 -6.29 -5.97 10.92
C VAL A 81 -7.17 -5.82 12.16
N ILE A 82 -7.26 -4.62 12.73
CA ILE A 82 -8.11 -4.32 13.88
C ILE A 82 -9.60 -4.47 13.50
N CYS A 83 -9.97 -4.32 12.22
CA CYS A 83 -11.34 -4.53 11.74
C CYS A 83 -11.89 -5.94 12.03
N ASN A 84 -11.02 -6.93 12.27
CA ASN A 84 -11.42 -8.29 12.65
C ASN A 84 -12.00 -8.39 14.06
N TYR A 85 -11.69 -7.43 14.94
CA TYR A 85 -12.09 -7.43 16.36
C TYR A 85 -13.16 -6.38 16.67
N VAL A 86 -13.64 -5.66 15.65
CA VAL A 86 -14.58 -4.57 15.81
C VAL A 86 -15.79 -4.82 14.93
N ASP A 87 -16.98 -4.80 15.51
CA ASP A 87 -18.24 -5.00 14.78
C ASP A 87 -18.87 -3.69 14.29
N ALA A 88 -18.58 -2.58 14.96
CA ALA A 88 -19.11 -1.26 14.63
C ALA A 88 -18.72 -0.83 13.21
N GLN A 89 -19.71 -0.72 12.32
CA GLN A 89 -19.51 -0.36 10.91
C GLN A 89 -18.76 0.97 10.74
N GLY A 90 -19.07 2.00 11.54
CA GLY A 90 -18.40 3.30 11.47
C GLY A 90 -16.90 3.22 11.78
N ILE A 91 -16.52 2.40 12.77
CA ILE A 91 -15.11 2.23 13.14
C ILE A 91 -14.35 1.48 12.04
N VAL A 92 -14.96 0.47 11.42
CA VAL A 92 -14.34 -0.24 10.29
C VAL A 92 -14.10 0.67 9.11
N VAL A 93 -15.06 1.54 8.76
CA VAL A 93 -14.85 2.52 7.69
C VAL A 93 -13.70 3.46 8.03
N ALA A 94 -13.62 3.95 9.26
CA ALA A 94 -12.53 4.81 9.72
C ALA A 94 -11.16 4.10 9.67
N LEU A 95 -11.08 2.85 10.13
CA LEU A 95 -9.85 2.05 10.09
C LEU A 95 -9.41 1.72 8.66
N MET A 96 -10.36 1.46 7.76
CA MET A 96 -10.11 1.21 6.34
C MET A 96 -9.65 2.48 5.63
N ALA A 97 -10.25 3.63 5.96
CA ALA A 97 -9.84 4.93 5.48
C ALA A 97 -8.42 5.29 5.95
N LEU A 98 -8.12 5.07 7.23
CA LEU A 98 -6.78 5.24 7.81
C LEU A 98 -5.77 4.32 7.12
N SER A 99 -6.14 3.08 6.87
CA SER A 99 -5.25 2.13 6.21
C SER A 99 -4.94 2.53 4.77
N PHE A 100 -5.95 2.96 4.01
CA PHE A 100 -5.75 3.40 2.62
C PHE A 100 -5.01 4.73 2.55
N PHE A 101 -5.23 5.62 3.52
CA PHE A 101 -4.42 6.81 3.73
C PHE A 101 -2.95 6.47 3.97
N GLY A 102 -2.66 5.52 4.86
CA GLY A 102 -1.30 5.03 5.11
C GLY A 102 -0.63 4.49 3.85
N LYS A 103 -1.37 3.70 3.07
CA LYS A 103 -0.91 3.21 1.76
C LYS A 103 -0.58 4.36 0.83
N GLY A 104 -1.41 5.40 0.81
CA GLY A 104 -1.19 6.61 0.03
C GLY A 104 0.10 7.31 0.43
N LEU A 105 0.30 7.51 1.74
CA LEU A 105 1.47 8.16 2.30
C LEU A 105 2.77 7.41 1.94
N GLY A 106 2.72 6.09 1.87
CA GLY A 106 3.83 5.24 1.44
C GLY A 106 3.97 5.04 -0.07
N ALA A 107 3.17 5.70 -0.92
CA ALA A 107 3.18 5.53 -2.38
C ALA A 107 4.36 6.23 -3.08
N LEU A 108 5.55 6.23 -2.47
CA LEU A 108 6.77 6.88 -2.99
C LEU A 108 7.69 5.91 -3.77
N GLY A 109 7.20 4.71 -4.11
CA GLY A 109 8.00 3.68 -4.79
C GLY A 109 8.62 4.15 -6.12
N TRP A 110 7.87 4.94 -6.90
CA TRP A 110 8.36 5.52 -8.16
C TRP A 110 9.44 6.58 -7.97
N ALA A 111 9.35 7.37 -6.90
CA ALA A 111 10.37 8.35 -6.54
C ALA A 111 11.67 7.63 -6.17
N VAL A 112 11.58 6.62 -5.29
CA VAL A 112 12.72 5.78 -4.90
C VAL A 112 13.37 5.12 -6.13
N ASN A 113 12.58 4.52 -7.02
CA ASN A 113 13.11 3.90 -8.23
C ASN A 113 13.83 4.91 -9.13
N SER A 114 13.29 6.11 -9.30
CA SER A 114 13.92 7.17 -10.11
C SER A 114 15.23 7.67 -9.51
N ASP A 115 15.30 7.70 -8.17
CA ASP A 115 16.48 8.11 -7.42
C ASP A 115 17.58 7.04 -7.46
N THR A 116 17.24 5.74 -7.50
CA THR A 116 18.20 4.64 -7.55
C THR A 116 18.61 4.24 -8.96
N ALA A 117 17.73 4.39 -9.96
CA ALA A 117 17.98 3.84 -11.29
C ALA A 117 19.12 4.57 -12.03
N PRO A 118 19.99 3.84 -12.77
CA PRO A 118 20.96 4.45 -13.67
C PRO A 118 20.27 5.23 -14.78
N LYS A 119 20.83 6.38 -15.15
CA LYS A 119 20.23 7.28 -16.17
C LYS A 119 20.01 6.57 -17.52
N GLN A 120 20.88 5.62 -17.85
CA GLN A 120 20.89 4.89 -19.11
C GLN A 120 19.78 3.84 -19.20
N ILE A 121 19.33 3.30 -18.07
CA ILE A 121 18.36 2.19 -18.00
C ILE A 121 17.18 2.49 -17.05
N ALA A 122 16.89 3.76 -16.80
CA ALA A 122 15.79 4.18 -15.93
C ALA A 122 14.44 3.61 -16.39
N GLY A 123 14.21 3.55 -17.70
CA GLY A 123 13.03 2.92 -18.29
C GLY A 123 12.92 1.42 -17.98
N LEU A 124 14.03 0.68 -18.06
CA LEU A 124 14.06 -0.75 -17.73
C LEU A 124 13.80 -1.00 -16.24
N SER A 125 14.39 -0.19 -15.36
CA SER A 125 14.15 -0.27 -13.91
C SER A 125 12.66 -0.02 -13.58
N GLY A 126 12.07 1.00 -14.20
CA GLY A 126 10.64 1.29 -14.08
C GLY A 126 9.76 0.16 -14.62
N ALA A 127 10.11 -0.42 -15.77
CA ALA A 127 9.41 -1.56 -16.35
C ALA A 127 9.43 -2.77 -15.42
N LEU A 128 10.60 -3.16 -14.89
CA LEU A 128 10.73 -4.26 -13.93
C LEU A 128 9.89 -4.02 -12.67
N MET A 129 9.96 -2.81 -12.11
CA MET A 129 9.16 -2.45 -10.95
C MET A 129 7.66 -2.58 -11.22
N ASN A 130 7.21 -2.22 -12.43
CA ASN A 130 5.82 -2.32 -12.84
C ASN A 130 5.40 -3.77 -13.10
N THR A 131 6.24 -4.58 -13.73
CA THR A 131 6.01 -6.02 -13.94
C THR A 131 5.81 -6.75 -12.61
N PHE A 132 6.74 -6.60 -11.67
CA PHE A 132 6.57 -7.20 -10.33
C PHE A 132 5.43 -6.54 -9.55
N GLY A 133 5.21 -5.24 -9.71
CA GLY A 133 4.06 -4.55 -9.12
C GLY A 133 2.72 -5.13 -9.57
N ASN A 134 2.55 -5.37 -10.87
CA ASN A 134 1.31 -5.93 -11.44
C ASN A 134 1.18 -7.43 -11.21
N LEU A 135 2.26 -8.16 -10.96
CA LEU A 135 2.12 -9.56 -10.55
C LEU A 135 1.22 -9.67 -9.30
N SER A 136 1.31 -8.69 -8.41
CA SER A 136 0.42 -8.57 -7.25
C SER A 136 -1.05 -8.42 -7.61
N SER A 137 -1.38 -7.79 -8.74
CA SER A 137 -2.77 -7.58 -9.16
C SER A 137 -3.46 -8.86 -9.58
N ILE A 138 -2.69 -9.84 -10.05
CA ILE A 138 -3.15 -11.18 -10.39
C ILE A 138 -3.20 -12.03 -9.14
N THR A 139 -2.12 -12.06 -8.36
CA THR A 139 -2.00 -12.97 -7.21
C THR A 139 -2.93 -12.60 -6.06
N THR A 140 -3.13 -11.31 -5.79
CA THR A 140 -3.87 -10.86 -4.59
C THR A 140 -5.35 -11.23 -4.65
N PRO A 141 -6.10 -10.95 -5.73
CA PRO A 141 -7.51 -11.33 -5.80
C PRO A 141 -7.71 -12.85 -5.78
N ILE A 142 -6.82 -13.62 -6.42
CA ILE A 142 -6.87 -15.08 -6.42
C ILE A 142 -6.63 -15.63 -5.02
N ALA A 143 -5.59 -15.15 -4.34
CA ALA A 143 -5.25 -15.58 -2.98
C ALA A 143 -6.39 -15.25 -2.00
N ILE A 144 -6.92 -14.03 -2.04
CA ILE A 144 -8.06 -13.62 -1.21
C ILE A 144 -9.30 -14.47 -1.53
N GLY A 145 -9.58 -14.71 -2.81
CA GLY A 145 -10.70 -15.55 -3.23
C GLY A 145 -10.62 -16.96 -2.65
N TYR A 146 -9.44 -17.59 -2.70
CA TYR A 146 -9.21 -18.89 -2.07
C TYR A 146 -9.39 -18.84 -0.55
N ILE A 147 -8.86 -17.80 0.11
CA ILE A 147 -9.00 -17.62 1.57
C ILE A 147 -10.47 -17.48 1.96
N VAL A 148 -11.23 -16.62 1.28
CA VAL A 148 -12.64 -16.38 1.57
C VAL A 148 -13.47 -17.62 1.26
N ASN A 149 -13.19 -18.33 0.17
CA ASN A 149 -13.92 -19.55 -0.20
C ASN A 149 -13.68 -20.71 0.79
N THR A 150 -12.48 -20.83 1.34
CA THR A 150 -12.13 -21.91 2.28
C THR A 150 -12.55 -21.62 3.72
N THR A 151 -12.39 -20.38 4.18
CA THR A 151 -12.69 -19.99 5.56
C THR A 151 -14.11 -19.47 5.76
N GLY A 152 -14.80 -19.09 4.68
CA GLY A 152 -16.11 -18.41 4.74
C GLY A 152 -16.04 -17.01 5.37
N SER A 153 -14.85 -16.49 5.66
CA SER A 153 -14.66 -15.22 6.37
C SER A 153 -13.61 -14.34 5.70
N PHE A 154 -13.81 -13.03 5.83
CA PHE A 154 -12.88 -12.02 5.34
C PHE A 154 -11.72 -11.74 6.31
N ASN A 155 -11.75 -12.33 7.51
CA ASN A 155 -10.70 -12.12 8.51
C ASN A 155 -9.32 -12.54 7.98
N GLY A 156 -9.26 -13.67 7.27
CA GLY A 156 -8.03 -14.15 6.64
C GLY A 156 -7.53 -13.22 5.53
N ALA A 157 -8.44 -12.61 4.77
CA ALA A 157 -8.09 -11.64 3.73
C ALA A 157 -7.47 -10.37 4.32
N LEU A 158 -8.03 -9.87 5.42
CA LEU A 158 -7.51 -8.69 6.13
C LEU A 158 -6.12 -8.94 6.73
N VAL A 159 -5.91 -10.14 7.32
CA VAL A 159 -4.59 -10.56 7.80
C VAL A 159 -3.60 -10.68 6.64
N TYR A 160 -3.99 -11.30 5.52
CA TYR A 160 -3.13 -11.44 4.33
C TYR A 160 -2.61 -10.07 3.86
N VAL A 161 -3.50 -9.08 3.76
CA VAL A 161 -3.11 -7.72 3.33
C VAL A 161 -2.27 -7.02 4.40
N GLY A 162 -2.60 -7.19 5.68
CA GLY A 162 -1.79 -6.66 6.79
C GLY A 162 -0.36 -7.24 6.82
N VAL A 163 -0.20 -8.53 6.53
CA VAL A 163 1.12 -9.18 6.41
C VAL A 163 1.90 -8.59 5.23
N HIS A 164 1.26 -8.31 4.10
CA HIS A 164 1.92 -7.63 2.97
C HIS A 164 2.41 -6.23 3.34
N ALA A 165 1.61 -5.47 4.11
CA ALA A 165 2.04 -4.17 4.63
C ALA A 165 3.27 -4.31 5.57
N LEU A 166 3.26 -5.30 6.46
CA LEU A 166 4.39 -5.58 7.34
C LEU A 166 5.65 -6.00 6.56
N VAL A 167 5.51 -6.89 5.58
CA VAL A 167 6.61 -7.32 4.70
C VAL A 167 7.17 -6.11 3.95
N ALA A 168 6.32 -5.22 3.43
CA ALA A 168 6.77 -3.98 2.80
C ALA A 168 7.61 -3.14 3.77
N CYS A 169 7.12 -2.94 4.99
CA CYS A 169 7.81 -2.19 6.04
C CYS A 169 9.19 -2.78 6.34
N LEU A 170 9.27 -4.10 6.57
CA LEU A 170 10.53 -4.81 6.85
C LEU A 170 11.49 -4.75 5.68
N CYS A 171 11.02 -4.92 4.44
CA CYS A 171 11.86 -4.78 3.24
C CYS A 171 12.49 -3.38 3.16
N TYR A 172 11.73 -2.32 3.43
CA TYR A 172 12.25 -0.96 3.38
C TYR A 172 13.17 -0.59 4.55
N LEU A 173 13.01 -1.23 5.70
CA LEU A 173 13.86 -1.03 6.88
C LEU A 173 15.16 -1.84 6.83
N VAL A 174 15.08 -3.11 6.41
CA VAL A 174 16.18 -4.08 6.51
C VAL A 174 16.93 -4.25 5.18
N MET A 175 16.21 -4.34 4.06
CA MET A 175 16.83 -4.65 2.77
C MET A 175 17.23 -3.43 1.96
N VAL A 176 16.45 -2.34 2.04
CA VAL A 176 16.80 -1.12 1.32
C VAL A 176 17.95 -0.44 2.07
N GLY A 177 19.14 -0.47 1.49
CA GLY A 177 20.33 0.26 1.96
C GLY A 177 20.25 1.76 1.70
N GLU A 178 21.38 2.44 1.56
CA GLU A 178 21.38 3.84 1.16
C GLU A 178 20.84 4.01 -0.26
N ILE A 179 19.82 4.85 -0.40
CA ILE A 179 19.25 5.25 -1.68
C ILE A 179 20.27 6.16 -2.36
N LYS A 180 21.06 5.58 -3.27
CA LYS A 180 22.00 6.27 -4.15
C LYS A 180 21.76 5.79 -5.57
N ARG A 181 22.00 6.69 -6.53
CA ARG A 181 21.92 6.34 -7.94
C ARG A 181 23.01 5.32 -8.26
N VAL A 182 22.62 4.21 -8.88
CA VAL A 182 23.57 3.20 -9.34
C VAL A 182 24.31 3.73 -10.58
N GLU A 183 25.64 3.76 -10.51
CA GLU A 183 26.50 4.08 -11.64
C GLU A 183 26.87 2.79 -12.37
N LEU A 184 26.57 2.73 -13.67
CA LEU A 184 27.04 1.64 -14.51
C LEU A 184 28.51 1.89 -14.84
N LYS A 185 29.38 0.91 -14.57
CA LYS A 185 30.77 0.97 -15.04
C LYS A 185 30.76 1.10 -16.56
N PRO A 186 31.57 2.00 -17.15
CA PRO A 186 31.79 1.98 -18.59
C PRO A 186 32.34 0.61 -18.97
N LEU A 187 31.78 0.01 -20.02
CA LEU A 187 32.27 -1.22 -20.64
C LEU A 187 33.64 -0.99 -21.28
#